data_AF-A0A0F3P8E1-F1
#
_entry.id   AF-A0A0F3P8E1-F1
#
_cell.length_a   1.000
_cell.length_b   1.000
_cell.length_c   1.000
_cell.angle_alpha   90.00
_cell.angle_beta   90.00
_cell.angle_gamma   90.00
#
_symmetry.space_group_name_H-M   'P 1'
#
loop_
_entity.id
_entity.type
_entity.pdbx_description
1 polymer ?
#
loop_
_entity_poly.entity_id
_entity_poly.type
_entity_poly.pdbx_seq_one_letter_code
_entity_poly.pdbx_strand_id
1 'polypeptide(L)'
;MPNTNLHDAAKRGNKEEIIRMILEGNDVNLQDNLSHNTPLHTAAAGGHKDVVEVLLAHGSNVNLQNKHGSTPLHGAAAGGIRMS
;
A
#
# COMPACT_ATOMS: atom_id res chain seq x y z
N MET A 1 -8.23 -4.89 20.73
CA MET A 1 -7.30 -3.99 20.03
C MET A 1 -7.96 -3.66 18.70
N PRO A 2 -7.98 -2.41 18.20
CA PRO A 2 -8.47 -2.19 16.85
C PRO A 2 -7.56 -2.99 15.92
N ASN A 3 -8.15 -3.83 15.07
CA ASN A 3 -7.44 -4.63 14.08
C ASN A 3 -6.84 -3.69 13.04
N THR A 4 -5.73 -3.03 13.37
CA THR A 4 -4.99 -2.24 12.40
C THR A 4 -4.53 -3.21 11.31
N ASN A 5 -5.01 -2.99 10.09
CA ASN A 5 -4.57 -3.75 8.92
C ASN A 5 -3.49 -2.96 8.16
N LEU A 6 -2.84 -3.61 7.19
CA LEU A 6 -1.81 -3.00 6.37
C LEU A 6 -2.30 -1.73 5.64
N HIS A 7 -3.58 -1.61 5.29
CA HIS A 7 -4.14 -0.41 4.64
C HIS A 7 -4.11 0.81 5.56
N ASP A 8 -4.47 0.64 6.83
CA ASP A 8 -4.46 1.73 7.81
C ASP A 8 -3.04 2.20 8.13
N ALA A 9 -2.10 1.26 8.28
CA ALA A 9 -0.69 1.58 8.47
C ALA A 9 -0.12 2.30 7.23
N ALA A 10 -0.50 1.85 6.03
CA ALA A 10 -0.09 2.46 4.76
C ALA A 10 -0.67 3.86 4.60
N LYS A 11 -1.93 4.09 4.99
CA LYS A 11 -2.57 5.41 4.96
C LYS A 11 -1.87 6.43 5.86
N ARG A 12 -1.37 5.98 7.00
CA ARG A 12 -0.64 6.82 7.96
C ARG A 12 0.83 7.04 7.61
N GLY A 13 1.38 6.31 6.64
CA GLY A 13 2.81 6.36 6.33
C GLY A 13 3.68 5.70 7.42
N ASN A 14 3.14 4.77 8.20
CA ASN A 14 3.87 4.17 9.33
C ASN A 14 4.70 2.96 8.87
N LYS A 15 5.95 3.20 8.44
CA LYS A 15 6.82 2.15 7.91
C LYS A 15 7.14 1.06 8.94
N GLU A 16 7.36 1.40 10.21
CA GLU A 16 7.70 0.42 11.25
C GLU A 16 6.55 -0.56 11.48
N GLU A 17 5.32 -0.05 11.48
CA GLU A 17 4.11 -0.86 11.63
C GLU A 17 3.89 -1.77 10.40
N ILE A 18 4.15 -1.27 9.19
CA ILE A 18 4.11 -2.08 7.96
C ILE A 18 5.12 -3.23 8.03
N ILE A 19 6.38 -2.95 8.37
CA ILE A 19 7.43 -3.98 8.48
C ILE A 19 7.01 -5.05 9.49
N ARG A 20 6.52 -4.62 10.66
CA ARG A 20 6.08 -5.54 11.70
C ARG A 20 4.95 -6.45 11.20
N MET A 21 3.92 -5.91 10.54
CA MET A 21 2.80 -6.70 10.01
C MET A 21 3.24 -7.69 8.93
N ILE A 22 4.16 -7.30 8.06
CA ILE A 22 4.73 -8.19 7.04
C ILE A 22 5.46 -9.37 7.70
N LEU A 23 6.25 -9.10 8.75
CA LEU A 23 6.95 -10.14 9.51
C LEU A 23 5.98 -11.05 10.30
N GLU A 24 4.81 -10.53 10.69
CA GLU A 24 3.71 -11.31 11.29
C GLU A 24 2.97 -12.18 10.24
N GLY A 25 3.35 -12.12 8.96
CA GLY A 25 2.79 -12.94 7.88
C GLY A 25 1.56 -12.35 7.20
N ASN A 26 1.31 -11.04 7.35
CA ASN A 26 0.21 -10.38 6.66
C ASN A 26 0.48 -10.32 5.14
N ASP A 27 -0.57 -10.52 4.34
CA ASP A 27 -0.48 -10.44 2.89
C ASP A 27 -0.42 -8.98 2.41
N VAL A 28 0.73 -8.59 1.84
CA VAL A 28 0.99 -7.26 1.26
C VAL A 28 0.11 -6.95 0.04
N ASN A 29 -0.49 -7.96 -0.57
CA ASN A 29 -1.36 -7.85 -1.74
C ASN A 29 -2.85 -7.89 -1.37
N LEU A 30 -3.19 -7.95 -0.08
CA LEU A 30 -4.57 -8.02 0.37
C LEU A 30 -5.37 -6.82 -0.14
N GLN A 31 -6.42 -7.09 -0.90
CA GLN A 31 -7.34 -6.06 -1.38
C GLN A 31 -8.39 -5.76 -0.31
N ASP A 32 -8.68 -4.49 -0.08
CA ASP A 32 -9.80 -4.11 0.79
C ASP A 32 -11.15 -4.46 0.15
N ASN A 33 -12.16 -4.66 0.99
CA ASN A 33 -13.49 -5.04 0.51
C ASN A 33 -14.28 -3.86 -0.09
N LEU A 34 -13.81 -2.62 0.08
CA LEU A 34 -14.56 -1.42 -0.32
C LEU A 34 -14.22 -0.97 -1.74
N SER A 35 -12.95 -1.02 -2.09
CA SER A 35 -12.41 -0.47 -3.32
C SER A 35 -11.46 -1.40 -4.05
N HIS A 36 -11.17 -2.57 -3.48
CA HIS A 36 -10.14 -3.49 -3.94
C HIS A 36 -8.75 -2.83 -3.96
N ASN A 37 -8.52 -1.84 -3.09
CA ASN A 37 -7.21 -1.23 -2.95
C ASN A 37 -6.29 -2.16 -2.16
N THR A 38 -5.05 -2.27 -2.60
CA THR A 38 -3.98 -2.89 -1.81
C THR A 38 -3.35 -1.86 -0.86
N PRO A 39 -2.59 -2.27 0.17
CA PRO A 39 -1.77 -1.35 0.96
C PRO A 39 -0.90 -0.43 0.10
N LEU A 40 -0.38 -0.96 -1.01
CA LEU A 40 0.43 -0.18 -1.96
C LEU A 40 -0.39 0.93 -2.66
N HIS A 41 -1.66 0.70 -3.01
CA HIS A 41 -2.53 1.76 -3.54
C HIS A 41 -2.67 2.90 -2.52
N THR A 42 -2.90 2.55 -1.26
CA THR A 42 -3.11 3.52 -0.18
C THR A 42 -1.85 4.33 0.10
N ALA A 43 -0.69 3.68 0.17
CA ALA A 43 0.60 4.36 0.37
C ALA A 43 0.94 5.30 -0.80
N ALA A 44 0.72 4.83 -2.04
CA ALA A 44 0.97 5.60 -3.25
C ALA A 44 0.07 6.83 -3.36
N ALA A 45 -1.23 6.68 -3.09
CA ALA A 45 -2.18 7.79 -3.08
C ALA A 45 -1.90 8.80 -1.95
N GLY A 46 -1.34 8.33 -0.83
CA GLY A 46 -0.96 9.17 0.31
C GLY A 46 0.39 9.89 0.16
N GLY A 47 1.18 9.60 -0.87
CA GLY A 47 2.51 10.20 -1.04
C GLY A 47 3.62 9.56 -0.19
N HIS A 48 3.35 8.43 0.49
CA HIS A 48 4.23 7.81 1.48
C HIS A 48 5.33 6.98 0.82
N LYS A 49 6.34 7.65 0.27
CA LYS A 49 7.41 7.02 -0.54
C LYS A 49 8.16 5.92 0.21
N ASP A 50 8.46 6.12 1.48
CA ASP A 50 9.14 5.13 2.33
C ASP A 50 8.31 3.86 2.51
N VAL A 51 7.01 3.99 2.75
CA VAL A 51 6.09 2.85 2.82
C VAL A 51 5.96 2.15 1.47
N VAL A 52 5.89 2.92 0.37
CA VAL A 52 5.88 2.36 -1.00
C VAL A 52 7.13 1.51 -1.24
N GLU A 53 8.32 2.01 -0.90
CA GLU A 53 9.58 1.28 -1.05
C GLU A 53 9.60 -0.01 -0.21
N VAL A 54 9.14 0.04 1.05
CA VAL A 54 9.03 -1.15 1.91
C VAL A 54 8.08 -2.18 1.32
N LEU A 55 6.88 -1.77 0.90
CA LEU A 55 5.88 -2.67 0.33
C LEU A 55 6.38 -3.32 -0.97
N LEU A 56 7.09 -2.57 -1.83
CA LEU A 56 7.71 -3.09 -3.04
C LEU A 56 8.83 -4.09 -2.74
N ALA A 57 9.70 -3.79 -1.77
CA ALA A 57 10.78 -4.67 -1.34
C ALA A 57 10.28 -6.02 -0.81
N HIS A 58 9.03 -6.07 -0.31
CA HIS A 58 8.41 -7.28 0.24
C HIS A 58 7.39 -7.93 -0.70
N GLY A 59 7.47 -7.66 -2.01
CA GLY A 59 6.72 -8.43 -3.02
C GLY A 59 5.30 -7.94 -3.31
N SER A 60 5.02 -6.66 -3.07
CA SER A 60 3.76 -6.05 -3.52
C SER A 60 3.65 -6.08 -5.05
N ASN A 61 2.49 -6.51 -5.55
CA ASN A 61 2.19 -6.58 -6.96
C ASN A 61 1.67 -5.22 -7.46
N VAL A 62 2.52 -4.55 -8.22
CA VAL A 62 2.25 -3.24 -8.85
C VAL A 62 1.20 -3.27 -9.96
N ASN A 63 0.78 -4.46 -10.41
CA ASN A 63 -0.19 -4.63 -11.49
C ASN A 63 -1.61 -4.93 -10.98
N LEU A 64 -1.81 -5.11 -9.67
CA LEU A 64 -3.15 -5.33 -9.13
C LEU A 64 -4.01 -4.09 -9.37
N GLN A 65 -5.17 -4.30 -9.97
CA GLN A 65 -6.12 -3.22 -10.23
C GLN A 65 -7.16 -3.17 -9.12
N ASN A 66 -7.47 -1.96 -8.67
CA ASN A 66 -8.62 -1.71 -7.81
C ASN A 66 -9.93 -1.76 -8.61
N LYS A 67 -11.08 -1.53 -7.95
CA LYS A 67 -12.41 -1.57 -8.58
C LYS A 67 -12.60 -0.58 -9.73
N HIS A 68 -11.72 0.41 -9.85
CA HIS A 68 -11.74 1.44 -10.89
C HIS A 68 -10.77 1.14 -12.03
N GLY A 69 -10.15 -0.05 -12.05
CA GLY A 69 -9.13 -0.40 -13.04
C GLY A 69 -7.79 0.33 -12.83
N SER A 70 -7.64 1.06 -11.72
CA SER A 70 -6.40 1.78 -11.41
C SER A 70 -5.40 0.86 -10.75
N THR A 71 -4.14 0.95 -11.16
CA THR A 71 -3.02 0.29 -10.46
C THR A 71 -2.45 1.20 -9.36
N PRO A 72 -1.64 0.69 -8.41
CA PRO A 72 -1.04 1.52 -7.38
C PRO A 72 -0.21 2.69 -7.95
N LEU A 73 0.47 2.48 -9.08
CA LEU A 73 1.25 3.50 -9.78
C LEU A 73 0.39 4.64 -10.35
N HIS A 74 -0.86 4.38 -10.74
CA HIS A 74 -1.77 5.46 -11.13
C HIS A 74 -2.05 6.39 -9.94
N GLY A 75 -2.16 5.85 -8.73
CA GLY A 75 -2.28 6.62 -7.50
C GLY A 75 -1.02 7.44 -7.18
N ALA A 76 0.17 6.86 -7.40
CA ALA A 76 1.46 7.53 -7.19
C ALA A 76 1.61 8.77 -8.10
N ALA A 77 1.19 8.66 -9.37
CA ALA A 77 1.21 9.77 -10.31
C ALA A 77 0.23 10.88 -9.93
N ALA A 78 -0.95 10.53 -9.41
CA ALA A 78 -1.93 11.50 -8.92
C ALA A 78 -1.49 12.19 -7.61
N GLY A 79 -0.78 11.47 -6.74
CA GLY A 79 -0.22 11.97 -5.48
C GLY A 79 1.11 12.72 -5.62
N GLY A 80 1.66 12.83 -6.83
CA GLY A 80 2.92 13.55 -7.09
C GLY A 80 4.21 12.77 -6.75
N ILE A 81 4.14 11.46 -6.50
CA ILE A 81 5.33 10.64 -6.32
C ILE A 81 6.02 10.45 -7.68
N ARG A 82 7.13 11.15 -7.88
CA ARG A 82 8.07 10.85 -8.97
C ARG A 82 8.96 9.69 -8.54
N MET A 83 8.62 8.47 -8.95
CA MET A 83 9.56 7.34 -8.92
C MET A 83 10.48 7.50 -10.14
N SER A 84 11.54 8.29 -9.99
CA SER A 84 12.61 8.47 -11.00
C SER A 84 13.76 7.50 -10.77
#